data_AF-Q4U4X9-F1
#
_entry.id   AF-Q4U4X9-F1
#
_cell.length_a   1.000
_cell.length_b   1.000
_cell.length_c   1.000
_cell.angle_alpha   90.00
_cell.angle_beta   90.00
_cell.angle_gamma   90.00
#
_symmetry.space_group_name_H-M   'P 1'
#
loop_
_entity.id
_entity.type
_entity.pdbx_description
1 polymer ?
#
loop_
_entity_poly.entity_id
_entity_poly.type
_entity_poly.pdbx_seq_one_letter_code
_entity_poly.pdbx_strand_id
1 'polypeptide(L)' 'ASGNPVNYRKEMTIPGLFEEKVKSLSDKPAVVYEGRTLSYRTLHEQSGRIAGRLLQAGISADSPVAVLLGRSER' A
#
# COMPACT_ATOMS: atom_id res chain seq x y z
N ALA A 1 21.73 24.51 0.93
CA ALA A 1 21.83 23.22 0.24
C ALA A 1 20.90 23.26 -0.98
N SER A 2 21.44 23.36 -2.19
CA SER A 2 20.64 23.30 -3.42
C SER A 2 20.39 21.83 -3.75
N GLY A 3 19.29 21.27 -3.26
CA GLY A 3 18.85 19.93 -3.65
C GLY A 3 18.39 19.96 -5.10
N ASN A 4 18.97 19.11 -5.95
CA ASN A 4 18.46 18.92 -7.31
C ASN A 4 17.00 18.44 -7.25
N PRO A 5 16.10 18.99 -8.08
CA PRO A 5 14.71 18.55 -8.11
C PRO A 5 14.66 17.11 -8.63
N VAL A 6 14.24 16.19 -7.76
CA VAL A 6 13.95 14.81 -8.15
C VAL A 6 12.67 14.83 -8.98
N ASN A 7 12.74 14.37 -10.23
CA ASN A 7 11.57 14.22 -11.08
C ASN A 7 10.84 12.91 -10.71
N TYR A 8 9.64 13.02 -10.15
CA TYR A 8 8.74 11.89 -9.86
C TYR A 8 7.38 12.17 -10.49
N ARG A 9 6.60 11.11 -10.75
CA ARG A 9 5.25 11.19 -11.36
C ARG A 9 4.27 11.84 -10.38
N LYS A 10 4.11 13.17 -10.43
CA LYS A 10 3.31 13.98 -9.50
C LYS A 10 1.81 13.77 -9.67
N GLU A 11 1.39 13.30 -10.83
CA GLU A 11 0.00 13.09 -11.22
C GLU A 11 -0.54 11.75 -10.68
N MET A 12 0.32 10.90 -10.12
CA MET A 12 -0.02 9.58 -9.63
C MET A 12 -0.17 9.57 -8.10
N THR A 13 -1.19 8.86 -7.61
CA THR A 13 -1.34 8.58 -6.19
C THR A 13 -0.48 7.40 -5.76
N ILE A 14 -0.13 7.31 -4.47
CA ILE A 14 0.59 6.15 -3.93
C ILE A 14 -0.16 4.83 -4.21
N PRO A 15 -1.49 4.73 -3.99
CA PRO A 15 -2.26 3.54 -4.40
C PRO A 15 -2.17 3.25 -5.90
N GLY A 16 -2.26 4.28 -6.76
CA GLY A 16 -2.15 4.10 -8.21
C GLY A 16 -0.79 3.54 -8.65
N LEU A 17 0.30 4.03 -8.06
CA LEU A 17 1.65 3.50 -8.29
C LEU A 17 1.77 2.05 -7.81
N PHE A 18 1.13 1.70 -6.70
CA PHE A 18 1.10 0.34 -6.18
C PHE A 18 0.29 -0.60 -7.08
N GLU A 19 -0.87 -0.18 -7.58
CA GLU A 19 -1.69 -0.96 -8.52
C GLU A 19 -0.98 -1.28 -9.83
N GLU A 20 -0.15 -0.37 -10.36
CA GLU A 20 0.72 -0.67 -11.50
C GLU A 20 1.69 -1.83 -11.21
N LYS A 21 2.22 -1.89 -9.97
CA LYS A 21 3.07 -3.00 -9.52
C LYS A 21 2.27 -4.29 -9.31
N VAL A 22 1.04 -4.22 -8.81
CA VAL A 22 0.15 -5.39 -8.72
C VAL A 22 -0.14 -5.98 -10.10
N LYS A 23 -0.33 -5.14 -11.11
CA LYS A 23 -0.55 -5.59 -12.50
C LYS A 23 0.72 -6.21 -13.11
N SER A 24 1.87 -5.58 -12.92
CA SER A 24 3.14 -5.98 -13.57
C SER A 24 3.93 -7.07 -12.83
N LEU A 25 3.77 -7.16 -11.51
CA LEU A 25 4.55 -8.02 -10.60
C LEU A 25 3.65 -8.88 -9.71
N SER A 26 2.45 -9.22 -10.20
CA SER A 26 1.35 -9.79 -9.42
C SER A 26 1.77 -10.90 -8.44
N ASP A 27 2.51 -11.89 -8.93
CA ASP A 27 2.91 -13.06 -8.13
C ASP A 27 4.34 -12.95 -7.58
N LYS A 28 5.00 -11.79 -7.76
CA LYS A 28 6.33 -11.53 -7.18
C LYS A 28 6.22 -11.17 -5.69
N PRO A 29 7.25 -11.47 -4.88
CA PRO A 29 7.32 -11.03 -3.49
C PRO A 29 7.21 -9.51 -3.36
N ALA A 30 6.27 -9.04 -2.53
CA ALA A 30 6.09 -7.64 -2.15
C ALA A 30 6.59 -7.37 -0.74
N VAL A 31 6.31 -8.28 0.20
CA VAL A 31 6.72 -8.18 1.61
C VAL A 31 7.25 -9.54 2.06
N VAL A 32 8.40 -9.53 2.74
CA VAL A 32 8.98 -10.70 3.40
C VAL A 32 9.22 -10.34 4.86
N TYR A 33 8.70 -11.15 5.78
CA TYR A 33 8.89 -10.95 7.21
C TYR A 33 8.73 -12.29 7.94
N GLU A 34 9.67 -12.61 8.84
CA GLU A 34 9.66 -13.83 9.68
C GLU A 34 9.29 -15.12 8.90
N GLY A 35 9.94 -15.34 7.76
CA GLY A 35 9.74 -16.52 6.92
C GLY A 35 8.43 -16.54 6.11
N ARG A 36 7.57 -15.52 6.25
CA ARG A 36 6.38 -15.33 5.41
C ARG A 36 6.66 -14.39 4.26
N THR A 37 6.09 -14.71 3.11
CA THR A 37 6.15 -13.88 1.90
C THR A 37 4.74 -13.60 1.42
N LEU A 38 4.42 -12.33 1.21
CA LEU A 38 3.22 -11.90 0.50
C LEU A 38 3.59 -11.46 -0.91
N SER A 39 2.82 -11.91 -1.90
CA SER A 39 2.92 -11.38 -3.26
C SER A 39 2.26 -10.00 -3.36
N TYR A 40 2.55 -9.26 -4.43
CA TYR A 40 1.86 -7.98 -4.69
C TYR A 40 0.34 -8.17 -4.79
N ARG A 41 -0.13 -9.25 -5.43
CA ARG A 41 -1.55 -9.62 -5.49
C ARG A 41 -2.14 -9.81 -4.10
N THR A 42 -1.54 -10.66 -3.28
CA THR A 42 -2.07 -10.96 -1.94
C THR A 42 -2.07 -9.74 -1.03
N LEU A 43 -1.01 -8.92 -1.09
CA LEU A 43 -0.94 -7.67 -0.34
C LEU A 43 -2.05 -6.69 -0.77
N HIS A 44 -2.29 -6.56 -2.08
CA HIS A 44 -3.37 -5.71 -2.60
C HIS A 44 -4.75 -6.18 -2.11
N GLU A 45 -5.05 -7.47 -2.21
CA GLU A 45 -6.31 -8.04 -1.73
C GLU A 45 -6.51 -7.82 -0.22
N GLN A 46 -5.47 -7.99 0.59
CA GLN A 46 -5.52 -7.72 2.03
C GLN A 46 -5.74 -6.22 2.32
N SER A 47 -5.04 -5.34 1.61
CA SER A 47 -5.22 -3.89 1.74
C SER A 47 -6.65 -3.46 1.37
N GLY A 48 -7.23 -4.04 0.32
CA GLY A 48 -8.63 -3.80 -0.08
C GLY A 48 -9.64 -4.22 0.99
N ARG A 49 -9.39 -5.32 1.72
CA ARG A 49 -10.24 -5.72 2.86
C ARG A 49 -10.21 -4.71 4.00
N ILE A 50 -9.04 -4.13 4.30
CA ILE A 50 -8.91 -3.08 5.32
C ILE A 50 -9.64 -1.81 4.84
N ALA A 51 -9.43 -1.40 3.59
CA ALA A 51 -10.13 -0.25 3.01
C ALA A 51 -11.65 -0.41 3.08
N GLY A 52 -12.19 -1.59 2.72
CA GLY A 52 -13.61 -1.88 2.83
C GLY A 52 -14.15 -1.77 4.26
N ARG A 53 -13.39 -2.24 5.25
CA ARG A 53 -13.76 -2.09 6.68
C ARG A 53 -13.74 -0.64 7.14
N LEU A 54 -12.77 0.16 6.71
CA LEU A 54 -12.70 1.58 7.05
C LEU A 54 -13.90 2.34 6.45
N LEU A 55 -14.26 2.06 5.19
CA LEU A 55 -15.45 2.64 4.56
C LEU A 55 -16.73 2.27 5.32
N GLN A 56 -16.88 1.00 5.73
CA GLN A 56 -18.02 0.54 6.53
C GLN A 56 -18.07 1.20 7.92
N ALA A 57 -16.93 1.58 8.48
CA ALA A 57 -16.84 2.34 9.73
C ALA A 57 -17.09 3.85 9.56
N GLY A 58 -17.43 4.32 8.35
CA GLY A 58 -17.76 5.72 8.06
C GLY A 58 -16.56 6.60 7.73
N ILE A 59 -15.37 6.02 7.53
CA ILE A 59 -14.18 6.77 7.09
C ILE A 59 -14.35 7.15 5.63
N SER A 60 -14.12 8.42 5.32
CA SER A 60 -14.17 8.98 3.96
C SER A 60 -12.79 9.45 3.49
N ALA A 61 -12.70 9.91 2.25
CA ALA A 61 -11.52 10.62 1.77
C ALA A 61 -11.16 11.78 2.72
N ASP A 62 -9.87 12.03 2.89
CA ASP A 62 -9.29 13.04 3.79
C ASP A 62 -9.55 12.83 5.30
N SER A 63 -10.23 11.76 5.69
CA SER A 63 -10.37 11.38 7.10
C SER A 63 -9.04 10.84 7.66
N PRO A 64 -8.49 11.41 8.75
CA PRO A 64 -7.28 10.87 9.36
C PRO A 64 -7.58 9.56 10.09
N VAL A 65 -6.72 8.55 9.91
CA VAL A 65 -6.78 7.27 10.62
C VAL A 65 -5.44 7.02 11.31
N ALA A 66 -5.46 6.86 12.63
CA ALA A 66 -4.27 6.54 13.40
C ALA A 66 -3.86 5.08 13.18
N VAL A 67 -2.57 4.84 13.00
CA VAL A 67 -1.99 3.51 12.76
C VAL A 67 -1.06 3.17 13.92
N LEU A 68 -1.49 2.26 14.79
CA LEU A 68 -0.69 1.79 15.93
C LEU A 68 -0.47 0.28 15.79
N LEU A 69 0.63 -0.09 15.13
CA LEU A 69 1.06 -1.48 14.97
C LEU A 69 2.58 -1.61 14.97
N GLY A 70 3.06 -2.73 15.48
CA GLY A 70 4.45 -3.17 15.29
C GLY A 70 4.65 -3.78 13.91
N ARG A 71 5.88 -4.19 13.59
CA ARG A 71 6.14 -5.00 12.39
C ARG A 71 5.50 -6.38 12.58
N SER A 72 4.74 -6.83 11.61
CA SER A 72 4.01 -8.10 11.65
C SER A 72 3.97 -8.78 10.29
N GLU A 73 3.70 -10.09 10.34
CA GLU A 73 3.44 -10.94 9.18
C GLU A 73 1.94 -11.00 8.79
N ARG A 74 1.13 -10.19 9.49
CA ARG A 74 -0.30 -9.99 9.37
C ARG A 74 -0.62 -8.55 9.00
#